data_AF-A0A442WB33-F1
#
_entry.id   AF-A0A442WB33-F1
#
_cell.length_a   1.000
_cell.length_b   1.000
_cell.length_c   1.000
_cell.angle_alpha   90.00
_cell.angle_beta   90.00
_cell.angle_gamma   90.00
#
_symmetry.space_group_name_H-M   'P 1'
#
loop_
_entity.id
_entity.type
_entity.pdbx_description
1 polymer ?
#
loop_
_entity_poly.entity_id
_entity_poly.type
_entity_poly.pdbx_seq_one_letter_code
_entity_poly.pdbx_strand_id
1 'polypeptide(L)'
;MLSQVWNKPKSHRRSFSAPLALRQMSPTRAILLAASFSSFATATSGAELQTSCVEPPATVIEITGVNTKYARATAKFTEPDIVKACHEGYVAQGGYASPEECIRQTKADLLGDAIRADANCSKGTIKLGQMSFKMPVESNCASGGIFAAPAFTMLCPKYRGKVVNE
;
A
#
# COMPACT_ATOMS: atom_id res chain seq x y z
N MET A 1 51.23 21.27 -27.47
CA MET A 1 50.97 22.02 -28.71
C MET A 1 51.92 21.51 -29.78
N LEU A 2 51.42 20.82 -30.79
CA LEU A 2 52.03 20.76 -32.13
C LEU A 2 50.98 20.24 -33.12
N SER A 3 50.97 20.90 -34.27
CA SER A 3 49.85 21.11 -35.17
C SER A 3 49.71 20.03 -36.26
N GLN A 4 48.45 19.90 -36.73
CA GLN A 4 47.99 19.73 -38.13
C GLN A 4 48.74 18.76 -39.08
N VAL A 5 47.99 17.97 -39.87
CA VAL A 5 47.73 18.26 -41.30
C VAL A 5 46.78 17.20 -41.90
N TRP A 6 45.84 17.71 -42.67
CA TRP A 6 44.80 17.09 -43.48
C TRP A 6 45.40 16.44 -44.76
N ASN A 7 44.86 15.32 -45.26
CA ASN A 7 44.61 15.13 -46.70
C ASN A 7 43.83 13.82 -47.04
N LYS A 8 42.73 14.01 -47.77
CA LYS A 8 41.95 13.05 -48.60
C LYS A 8 42.64 12.96 -50.00
N PRO A 9 42.06 12.34 -51.05
CA PRO A 9 41.27 11.10 -51.25
C PRO A 9 41.77 10.28 -52.49
N LYS A 10 41.02 9.24 -52.92
CA LYS A 10 40.88 8.61 -54.28
C LYS A 10 40.97 7.07 -54.20
N SER A 11 40.36 6.23 -55.04
CA SER A 11 39.46 6.35 -56.20
C SER A 11 38.95 4.93 -56.54
N HIS A 12 37.75 4.86 -57.13
CA HIS A 12 37.05 3.71 -57.72
C HIS A 12 37.88 2.75 -58.62
N ARG A 13 37.45 1.47 -58.71
CA ARG A 13 36.71 0.88 -59.87
C ARG A 13 36.50 -0.65 -59.78
N ARG A 14 35.26 -1.09 -60.10
CA ARG A 14 34.79 -2.21 -60.98
C ARG A 14 35.57 -3.53 -60.98
N SER A 15 35.02 -4.73 -61.23
CA SER A 15 33.72 -5.36 -61.56
C SER A 15 34.11 -6.81 -61.94
N PHE A 16 33.21 -7.80 -61.84
CA PHE A 16 33.00 -8.95 -62.77
C PHE A 16 32.47 -10.22 -62.07
N SER A 17 31.24 -10.57 -62.47
CA SER A 17 30.66 -11.88 -62.86
C SER A 17 30.67 -13.13 -61.95
N ALA A 18 29.48 -13.73 -61.88
CA ALA A 18 28.99 -14.99 -61.24
C ALA A 18 29.57 -16.28 -61.93
N PRO A 19 29.24 -17.57 -61.58
CA PRO A 19 27.96 -18.09 -61.03
C PRO A 19 27.96 -19.37 -60.11
N LEU A 20 26.74 -19.73 -59.65
CA LEU A 20 26.18 -21.07 -59.37
C LEU A 20 26.94 -22.09 -58.48
N ALA A 21 26.38 -22.39 -57.31
CA ALA A 21 26.17 -23.79 -56.89
C ALA A 21 25.10 -23.90 -55.78
N LEU A 22 24.15 -24.78 -56.06
CA LEU A 22 23.01 -25.24 -55.27
C LEU A 22 23.45 -26.11 -54.09
N ARG A 23 22.59 -26.20 -53.06
CA ARG A 23 22.46 -27.20 -51.95
C ARG A 23 22.57 -26.51 -50.58
N GLN A 24 21.76 -26.81 -49.57
CA GLN A 24 20.74 -27.82 -49.35
C GLN A 24 19.93 -27.39 -48.11
N MET A 25 18.66 -27.80 -48.06
CA MET A 25 17.74 -27.67 -46.93
C MET A 25 18.30 -28.20 -45.60
N SER A 26 17.99 -27.50 -44.50
CA SER A 26 17.57 -28.13 -43.24
C SER A 26 16.73 -27.12 -42.42
N PRO A 27 15.57 -27.53 -41.87
CA PRO A 27 14.63 -26.62 -41.23
C PRO A 27 15.10 -26.35 -39.80
N THR A 28 15.39 -25.09 -39.48
CA THR A 28 15.71 -24.71 -38.11
C THR A 28 14.43 -24.70 -37.28
N ARG A 29 14.48 -25.51 -36.22
CA ARG A 29 13.51 -25.68 -35.15
C ARG A 29 12.83 -24.38 -34.68
N ALA A 30 11.51 -24.54 -34.52
CA ALA A 30 10.60 -23.90 -33.56
C ALA A 30 11.22 -22.98 -32.49
N ILE A 31 10.76 -21.73 -32.47
CA ILE A 31 10.58 -20.94 -31.25
C ILE A 31 9.26 -20.17 -31.42
N LEU A 32 8.14 -20.74 -30.95
CA LEU A 32 6.91 -19.99 -30.75
C LEU A 32 6.82 -19.59 -29.28
N LEU A 33 6.69 -18.28 -29.11
CA LEU A 33 6.81 -17.52 -27.89
C LEU A 33 5.79 -17.96 -26.83
N ALA A 34 6.29 -18.09 -25.60
CA ALA A 34 5.50 -18.32 -24.41
C ALA A 34 4.45 -17.21 -24.24
N ALA A 35 3.17 -17.57 -24.31
CA ALA A 35 2.09 -16.72 -23.82
C ALA A 35 2.08 -16.83 -22.29
N SER A 36 2.87 -16.00 -21.63
CA SER A 36 2.82 -15.78 -20.19
C SER A 36 1.48 -15.11 -19.85
N PHE A 37 0.53 -15.90 -19.35
CA PHE A 37 -0.68 -15.40 -18.71
C PHE A 37 -0.27 -14.61 -17.46
N SER A 38 -0.14 -13.29 -17.61
CA SER A 38 -0.03 -12.37 -16.48
C SER A 38 -1.41 -12.25 -15.84
N SER A 39 -1.74 -13.20 -14.97
CA SER A 39 -2.84 -13.05 -14.03
C SER A 39 -2.48 -11.90 -13.09
N PHE A 40 -3.01 -10.71 -13.36
CA PHE A 40 -3.06 -9.63 -12.39
C PHE A 40 -4.03 -10.03 -11.27
N ALA A 41 -3.55 -10.86 -10.36
CA ALA A 41 -4.11 -10.94 -9.03
C ALA A 41 -3.87 -9.56 -8.40
N THR A 42 -4.90 -8.72 -8.42
CA THR A 42 -4.98 -7.54 -7.58
C THR A 42 -5.05 -8.05 -6.14
N ALA A 43 -3.88 -8.26 -5.53
CA ALA A 43 -3.76 -8.31 -4.10
C ALA A 43 -4.26 -6.94 -3.59
N THR A 44 -5.53 -6.89 -3.20
CA THR A 44 -6.04 -5.87 -2.29
C THR A 44 -5.29 -6.07 -0.98
N SER A 45 -4.13 -5.43 -0.90
CA SER A 45 -3.24 -5.50 0.24
C SER A 45 -3.91 -4.74 1.39
N GLY A 46 -4.00 -5.41 2.53
CA GLY A 46 -4.60 -4.89 3.74
C GLY A 46 -3.98 -3.57 4.14
N ALA A 47 -4.71 -2.48 3.88
CA ALA A 47 -4.47 -1.22 4.54
C ALA A 47 -4.87 -1.42 6.00
N GLU A 48 -3.90 -1.82 6.82
CA GLU A 48 -4.06 -1.86 8.26
C GLU A 48 -4.25 -0.42 8.73
N LEU A 49 -5.36 -0.19 9.42
CA LEU A 49 -5.58 1.07 10.11
C LEU A 49 -4.64 1.01 11.31
N GLN A 50 -3.40 1.52 11.18
CA GLN A 50 -2.42 1.48 12.27
C GLN A 50 -3.12 1.93 13.55
N THR A 51 -3.03 1.10 14.57
CA THR A 51 -3.88 1.13 15.75
C THR A 51 -2.97 1.08 16.98
N SER A 52 -3.36 1.75 18.06
CA SER A 52 -2.46 2.43 19.01
C SER A 52 -2.85 2.30 20.49
N CYS A 53 -1.82 2.26 21.34
CA CYS A 53 -1.74 2.46 22.80
C CYS A 53 -2.44 1.47 23.74
N VAL A 54 -3.70 1.05 23.50
CA VAL A 54 -4.45 0.19 24.45
C VAL A 54 -5.47 -0.76 23.82
N GLU A 55 -5.68 -0.75 22.50
CA GLU A 55 -6.65 -1.62 21.80
C GLU A 55 -6.01 -2.38 20.62
N PRO A 56 -6.55 -3.55 20.22
CA PRO A 56 -6.04 -4.34 19.11
C PRO A 56 -6.25 -3.67 17.75
N PRO A 57 -5.54 -4.10 16.69
CA PRO A 57 -5.77 -3.56 15.38
C PRO A 57 -7.12 -3.92 14.79
N ALA A 58 -7.65 -3.01 13.96
CA ALA A 58 -8.89 -3.20 13.25
C ALA A 58 -8.63 -3.28 11.74
N THR A 59 -9.14 -4.35 11.13
CA THR A 59 -8.99 -4.61 9.70
C THR A 59 -10.03 -3.82 8.92
N VAL A 60 -9.59 -3.01 7.96
CA VAL A 60 -10.47 -2.24 7.07
C VAL A 60 -11.19 -3.20 6.13
N ILE A 61 -12.53 -3.12 6.13
CA ILE A 61 -13.39 -3.94 5.27
C ILE A 61 -13.99 -3.13 4.11
N GLU A 62 -14.03 -1.81 4.21
CA GLU A 62 -14.61 -0.94 3.19
C GLU A 62 -14.01 0.46 3.25
N ILE A 63 -13.72 1.04 2.08
CA ILE A 63 -13.36 2.45 1.93
C ILE A 63 -14.21 3.08 0.83
N THR A 64 -14.76 4.26 1.10
CA THR A 64 -15.57 5.03 0.15
C THR A 64 -15.19 6.51 0.16
N GLY A 65 -15.51 7.22 -0.92
CA GLY A 65 -15.40 8.68 -0.97
C GLY A 65 -13.99 9.26 -0.82
N VAL A 66 -12.95 8.49 -1.13
CA VAL A 66 -11.52 8.90 -1.01
C VAL A 66 -11.28 10.27 -1.64
N ASN A 67 -10.55 11.14 -0.95
CA ASN A 67 -10.26 12.54 -1.33
C ASN A 67 -11.49 13.47 -1.42
N THR A 68 -12.65 13.07 -0.92
CA THR A 68 -13.86 13.92 -0.92
C THR A 68 -14.15 14.50 0.48
N LYS A 69 -15.20 15.31 0.57
CA LYS A 69 -15.73 15.79 1.87
C LYS A 69 -16.48 14.72 2.69
N TYR A 70 -16.67 13.52 2.11
CA TYR A 70 -17.43 12.40 2.68
C TYR A 70 -16.62 11.09 2.62
N ALA A 71 -15.29 11.18 2.74
CA ALA A 71 -14.45 9.99 2.73
C ALA A 71 -14.73 9.15 3.98
N ARG A 72 -14.85 7.83 3.85
CA ARG A 72 -15.19 6.93 4.95
C ARG A 72 -14.42 5.63 4.85
N ALA A 73 -13.92 5.15 5.98
CA ALA A 73 -13.46 3.77 6.15
C ALA A 73 -14.30 3.06 7.21
N THR A 74 -14.66 1.82 6.93
CA THR A 74 -15.27 0.90 7.89
C THR A 74 -14.27 -0.21 8.17
N ALA A 75 -14.03 -0.50 9.44
CA ALA A 75 -13.14 -1.55 9.89
C ALA A 75 -13.82 -2.45 10.92
N LYS A 76 -13.26 -3.64 11.15
CA LYS A 76 -13.71 -4.59 12.17
C LYS A 76 -12.52 -5.16 12.92
N PHE A 77 -12.73 -5.44 14.19
CA PHE A 77 -11.80 -6.25 14.95
C PHE A 77 -11.92 -7.70 14.54
N THR A 78 -10.79 -8.36 14.31
CA THR A 78 -10.74 -9.79 13.99
C THR A 78 -10.17 -10.56 15.18
N GLU A 79 -10.57 -11.83 15.31
CA GLU A 79 -10.05 -12.68 16.36
C GLU A 79 -8.52 -12.85 16.31
N PRO A 80 -7.89 -13.08 15.13
CA PRO A 80 -6.44 -13.13 15.02
C PRO A 80 -5.75 -11.86 15.54
N ASP A 81 -6.31 -10.68 15.22
CA ASP A 81 -5.78 -9.39 15.66
C ASP A 81 -5.84 -9.26 17.19
N ILE A 82 -6.97 -9.61 17.80
CA ILE A 82 -7.16 -9.57 19.26
C ILE A 82 -6.19 -10.54 19.96
N VAL A 83 -6.06 -11.77 19.47
CA VAL A 83 -5.18 -12.79 20.06
C VAL A 83 -3.73 -12.32 20.03
N LYS A 84 -3.26 -11.87 18.87
CA LYS A 84 -1.90 -11.32 18.72
C LYS A 84 -1.68 -10.16 19.69
N ALA A 85 -2.67 -9.28 19.79
CA ALA A 85 -2.58 -8.07 20.59
C ALA A 85 -2.47 -8.29 22.09
N CYS A 86 -3.25 -9.22 22.61
CA CYS A 86 -3.18 -9.62 24.01
C CYS A 86 -1.88 -10.36 24.34
N HIS A 87 -1.34 -11.18 23.42
CA HIS A 87 -0.06 -11.87 23.64
C HIS A 87 1.15 -10.94 23.57
N GLU A 88 1.13 -9.95 22.66
CA GLU A 88 2.19 -8.94 22.57
C GLU A 88 2.05 -7.86 23.66
N GLY A 89 0.94 -7.86 24.41
CA GLY A 89 0.78 -7.07 25.63
C GLY A 89 0.51 -5.58 25.41
N TYR A 90 0.07 -5.18 24.21
CA TYR A 90 -0.24 -3.77 23.93
C TYR A 90 -1.72 -3.40 24.17
N VAL A 91 -2.60 -4.39 24.36
CA VAL A 91 -3.99 -4.14 24.79
C VAL A 91 -4.02 -3.89 26.29
N ALA A 92 -4.58 -2.75 26.70
CA ALA A 92 -4.76 -2.34 28.09
C ALA A 92 -3.55 -2.68 28.99
N GLN A 93 -2.35 -2.17 28.65
CA GLN A 93 -1.08 -2.55 29.30
C GLN A 93 -1.19 -2.57 30.83
N GLY A 94 -0.98 -3.76 31.43
CA GLY A 94 -1.06 -3.97 32.88
C GLY A 94 -2.48 -4.05 33.47
N GLY A 95 -3.52 -4.00 32.64
CA GLY A 95 -4.93 -4.06 33.04
C GLY A 95 -5.49 -5.48 33.20
N TYR A 96 -4.81 -6.50 32.67
CA TYR A 96 -5.22 -7.91 32.74
C TYR A 96 -4.18 -8.77 33.45
N ALA A 97 -4.63 -9.80 34.17
CA ALA A 97 -3.72 -10.70 34.89
C ALA A 97 -3.05 -11.73 33.97
N SER A 98 -3.65 -12.03 32.80
CA SER A 98 -3.05 -12.90 31.78
C SER A 98 -3.53 -12.56 30.35
N PRO A 99 -2.81 -13.02 29.31
CA PRO A 99 -3.26 -12.90 27.92
C PRO A 99 -4.62 -13.57 27.67
N GLU A 100 -4.92 -14.69 28.31
CA GLU A 100 -6.21 -15.40 28.14
C GLU A 100 -7.37 -14.58 28.69
N GLU A 101 -7.16 -13.91 29.82
CA GLU A 101 -8.15 -12.98 30.36
C GLU A 101 -8.36 -11.80 29.41
N CYS A 102 -7.28 -11.21 28.89
CA CYS A 102 -7.33 -10.15 27.89
C CYS A 102 -8.13 -10.60 26.65
N ILE A 103 -7.83 -11.78 26.09
CA ILE A 103 -8.50 -12.30 24.90
C ILE A 103 -10.00 -12.48 25.17
N ARG A 104 -10.36 -13.09 26.30
CA ARG A 104 -11.75 -13.36 26.65
C ARG A 104 -12.57 -12.06 26.77
N GLN A 105 -12.04 -11.06 27.48
CA GLN A 105 -12.73 -9.79 27.66
C GLN A 105 -12.78 -8.99 26.36
N THR A 106 -11.64 -8.82 25.69
CA THR A 106 -11.55 -8.05 24.43
C THR A 106 -12.40 -8.65 23.31
N LYS A 107 -12.51 -9.98 23.21
CA LYS A 107 -13.43 -10.64 22.25
C LYS A 107 -14.88 -10.35 22.58
N ALA A 108 -15.26 -10.31 23.85
CA ALA A 108 -16.64 -10.00 24.25
C ALA A 108 -17.01 -8.54 23.93
N ASP A 109 -16.04 -7.63 24.06
CA ASP A 109 -16.29 -6.19 23.92
C ASP A 109 -16.21 -5.70 22.47
N LEU A 110 -15.33 -6.28 21.64
CA LEU A 110 -14.97 -5.71 20.34
C LEU A 110 -15.25 -6.62 19.14
N LEU A 111 -15.35 -7.94 19.32
CA LEU A 111 -15.38 -8.86 18.18
C LEU A 111 -16.69 -8.73 17.39
N GLY A 112 -16.57 -8.40 16.10
CA GLY A 112 -17.71 -8.28 15.19
C GLY A 112 -18.26 -6.86 15.04
N ASP A 113 -17.89 -5.96 15.96
CA ASP A 113 -18.30 -4.56 15.90
C ASP A 113 -17.58 -3.81 14.78
N ALA A 114 -18.36 -3.03 14.03
CA ALA A 114 -17.85 -2.22 12.94
C ALA A 114 -17.55 -0.81 13.45
N ILE A 115 -16.29 -0.41 13.33
CA ILE A 115 -15.83 0.95 13.64
C ILE A 115 -15.71 1.76 12.35
N ARG A 116 -15.86 3.09 12.48
CA ARG A 116 -15.87 4.01 11.34
C ARG A 116 -14.93 5.19 11.54
N ALA A 117 -14.26 5.55 10.46
CA ALA A 117 -13.49 6.76 10.32
C ALA A 117 -14.09 7.60 9.18
N ASP A 118 -14.55 8.81 9.47
CA ASP A 118 -15.12 9.73 8.49
C ASP A 118 -14.18 10.94 8.30
N ALA A 119 -13.74 11.21 7.08
CA ALA A 119 -12.88 12.34 6.78
C ALA A 119 -13.53 13.33 5.81
N ASN A 120 -13.24 14.60 6.06
CA ASN A 120 -13.51 15.70 5.15
C ASN A 120 -12.18 16.23 4.62
N CYS A 121 -11.79 15.75 3.43
CA CYS A 121 -10.48 16.04 2.86
C CYS A 121 -10.31 17.50 2.45
N SER A 122 -11.39 18.25 2.18
CA SER A 122 -11.28 19.68 1.86
C SER A 122 -11.04 20.54 3.09
N LYS A 123 -11.54 20.12 4.25
CA LYS A 123 -11.33 20.81 5.53
C LYS A 123 -10.12 20.29 6.32
N GLY A 124 -9.55 19.16 5.91
CA GLY A 124 -8.46 18.52 6.63
C GLY A 124 -8.88 17.96 7.98
N THR A 125 -10.10 17.45 8.10
CA THR A 125 -10.65 16.95 9.37
C THR A 125 -11.02 15.47 9.28
N ILE A 126 -10.87 14.74 10.37
CA ILE A 126 -11.32 13.35 10.52
C ILE A 126 -12.17 13.22 11.79
N LYS A 127 -13.14 12.32 11.77
CA LYS A 127 -13.97 11.93 12.90
C LYS A 127 -13.76 10.43 13.14
N LEU A 128 -13.44 10.08 14.38
CA LEU A 128 -13.26 8.71 14.85
C LEU A 128 -14.20 8.54 16.06
N GLY A 129 -15.19 7.66 15.92
CA GLY A 129 -16.23 7.52 16.93
C GLY A 129 -16.93 8.85 17.22
N GLN A 130 -16.86 9.33 18.46
CA GLN A 130 -17.49 10.59 18.87
C GLN A 130 -16.62 11.83 18.70
N MET A 131 -15.31 11.70 18.49
CA MET A 131 -14.43 12.86 18.47
C MET A 131 -13.94 13.20 17.08
N SER A 132 -13.56 14.45 16.93
CA SER A 132 -13.12 15.03 15.66
C SER A 132 -11.77 15.71 15.83
N PHE A 133 -10.92 15.49 14.85
CA PHE A 133 -9.59 16.03 14.77
C PHE A 133 -9.43 16.87 13.52
N LYS A 134 -8.60 17.90 13.61
CA LYS A 134 -8.18 18.72 12.47
C LYS A 134 -6.69 18.55 12.28
N MET A 135 -6.26 18.32 11.05
CA MET A 135 -4.85 18.17 10.71
C MET A 135 -4.10 19.50 10.80
N PRO A 136 -2.83 19.50 11.27
CA PRO A 136 -2.09 18.35 11.81
C PRO A 136 -2.56 17.99 13.23
N VAL A 137 -2.53 16.70 13.57
CA VAL A 137 -2.80 16.22 14.94
C VAL A 137 -1.50 16.10 15.72
N GLU A 138 -1.49 16.56 16.96
CA GLU A 138 -0.35 16.45 17.89
C GLU A 138 -0.47 15.21 18.81
N SER A 139 -1.70 14.77 19.10
CA SER A 139 -1.96 13.52 19.82
C SER A 139 -2.77 12.57 18.94
N ASN A 140 -2.14 11.46 18.55
CA ASN A 140 -2.68 10.58 17.51
C ASN A 140 -3.72 9.58 18.03
N CYS A 141 -3.85 9.46 19.36
CA CYS A 141 -4.79 8.59 20.05
C CYS A 141 -5.91 9.41 20.67
N ALA A 142 -7.16 9.24 20.25
CA ALA A 142 -8.23 9.69 21.14
C ALA A 142 -9.49 8.81 21.24
N SER A 143 -9.73 7.80 20.38
CA SER A 143 -10.98 7.01 20.45
C SER A 143 -10.70 5.54 20.31
N GLY A 144 -10.08 4.94 21.32
CA GLY A 144 -9.96 3.49 21.41
C GLY A 144 -9.20 2.89 20.23
N GLY A 145 -7.88 3.07 20.18
CA GLY A 145 -7.06 2.37 19.20
C GLY A 145 -6.81 3.08 17.87
N ILE A 146 -7.75 3.73 17.19
CA ILE A 146 -7.47 4.23 15.83
C ILE A 146 -6.54 5.46 15.81
N PHE A 147 -5.42 5.39 15.07
CA PHE A 147 -4.58 6.58 14.83
C PHE A 147 -5.20 7.53 13.79
N ALA A 148 -5.39 8.80 14.18
CA ALA A 148 -6.05 9.80 13.35
C ALA A 148 -5.27 10.17 12.07
N ALA A 149 -3.95 10.33 12.14
CA ALA A 149 -3.14 10.74 10.99
C ALA A 149 -3.00 9.64 9.91
N PRO A 150 -2.69 8.37 10.25
CA PRO A 150 -2.74 7.25 9.30
C PRO A 150 -4.13 7.06 8.68
N ALA A 151 -5.19 7.08 9.49
CA ALA A 151 -6.56 6.96 9.00
C ALA A 151 -6.93 8.08 8.01
N PHE A 152 -6.53 9.32 8.33
CA PHE A 152 -6.75 10.46 7.46
C PHE A 152 -5.93 10.35 6.16
N THR A 153 -4.67 9.92 6.24
CA THR A 153 -3.81 9.74 5.06
C THR A 153 -4.38 8.71 4.10
N MET A 154 -4.92 7.60 4.63
CA MET A 154 -5.61 6.58 3.84
C MET A 154 -6.86 7.15 3.13
N LEU A 155 -7.64 7.98 3.81
CA LEU A 155 -8.88 8.56 3.27
C LEU A 155 -8.66 9.77 2.35
N CYS A 156 -7.60 10.53 2.57
CA CYS A 156 -7.30 11.79 1.91
C CYS A 156 -5.86 11.86 1.36
N PRO A 157 -5.42 10.90 0.54
CA PRO A 157 -4.02 10.84 0.07
C PRO A 157 -3.58 12.02 -0.80
N LYS A 158 -4.52 12.82 -1.33
CA LYS A 158 -4.24 14.04 -2.11
C LYS A 158 -4.31 15.33 -1.30
N TYR A 159 -4.56 15.25 0.01
CA TYR A 159 -4.58 16.42 0.87
C TYR A 159 -3.22 17.12 0.84
N ARG A 160 -3.24 18.45 0.65
CA ARG A 160 -2.03 19.26 0.48
C ARG A 160 -1.60 19.99 1.76
N GLY A 161 -2.40 19.92 2.82
CA GLY A 161 -2.03 20.47 4.12
C GLY A 161 -1.06 19.56 4.87
N LYS A 162 -0.59 20.03 6.04
CA LYS A 162 0.34 19.27 6.87
C LYS A 162 -0.38 18.11 7.57
N VAL A 163 0.16 16.91 7.45
CA VAL A 163 -0.17 15.73 8.26
C VAL A 163 1.14 15.32 8.93
N VAL A 164 1.16 15.29 10.26
CA VAL A 164 2.32 14.81 11.03
C VAL A 164 2.01 13.37 11.41
N ASN A 165 2.84 12.43 10.95
CA ASN A 165 2.87 11.08 11.47
C ASN A 165 4.09 11.06 12.41
N GLU A 166 3.85 11.16 13.71
CA GLU A 166 4.86 10.79 14.72
C GLU A 166 4.72 9.30 15.01
#